data_AF-A0A950UMB1-F1
#
_entry.id   AF-A0A950UMB1-F1
#
_cell.length_a   1.000
_cell.length_b   1.000
_cell.length_c   1.000
_cell.angle_alpha   90.00
_cell.angle_beta   90.00
_cell.angle_gamma   90.00
#
_symmetry.space_group_name_H-M   'P 1'
#
loop_
_entity.id
_entity.type
_entity.pdbx_description
1 polymer ?
#
loop_
_entity_poly.entity_id
_entity_poly.type
_entity_poly.pdbx_seq_one_letter_code
_entity_poly.pdbx_strand_id
1 'polypeptide(L)'
;MGDVSDLDLAAGEFSAWLADMRAAIRSGGAMDVPCGTCTACCTGSQFVHVGPDETDALADIPAELLFPAPGLPDGHVVLGYDDRGHCPMLVDGRCSIYDHRPRTCRTYDCRVLVAAGFADDEDVPVEISRRATRWRFDHRGESARMEQAAVERAATFLADHPEALPPEAGRPSLTRLAALAIEVADLFVDAQPDVVGVRAALSAALAQMRDSSAWRR
;
A
#
# COMPACT_ATOMS: atom_id res chain seq x y z
N MET A 1 -30.59 -13.88 11.17
CA MET A 1 -30.45 -13.51 9.74
C MET A 1 -29.05 -13.94 9.35
N GLY A 2 -28.95 -15.16 8.80
CA GLY A 2 -27.68 -15.86 8.62
C GLY A 2 -27.01 -15.56 7.28
N ASP A 3 -25.67 -15.57 7.34
CA ASP A 3 -24.67 -15.85 6.30
C ASP A 3 -24.59 -14.94 5.06
N VAL A 4 -23.51 -14.15 5.00
CA VAL A 4 -22.93 -13.63 3.75
C VAL A 4 -21.40 -13.86 3.77
N SER A 5 -21.04 -15.09 3.43
CA SER A 5 -19.83 -15.52 2.71
C SER A 5 -18.47 -15.35 3.38
N ASP A 6 -18.13 -16.42 4.08
CA ASP A 6 -16.81 -16.96 4.42
C ASP A 6 -16.00 -17.40 3.18
N LEU A 7 -16.07 -16.63 2.08
CA LEU A 7 -15.47 -17.01 0.79
C LEU A 7 -14.19 -16.22 0.52
N ASP A 8 -13.15 -17.00 0.25
CA ASP A 8 -11.87 -16.57 -0.32
C ASP A 8 -12.09 -15.73 -1.59
N LEU A 9 -11.25 -14.72 -1.76
CA LEU A 9 -11.25 -13.81 -2.90
C LEU A 9 -10.05 -14.13 -3.80
N ALA A 10 -10.28 -14.27 -5.10
CA ALA A 10 -9.20 -14.44 -6.05
C ALA A 10 -8.36 -13.16 -6.12
N ALA A 11 -7.08 -13.25 -5.77
CA ALA A 11 -6.13 -12.14 -5.85
C ALA A 11 -5.53 -11.98 -7.25
N GLY A 12 -5.66 -13.01 -8.09
CA GLY A 12 -5.02 -13.13 -9.40
C GLY A 12 -3.80 -14.04 -9.37
N GLU A 13 -3.12 -14.16 -10.51
CA GLU A 13 -1.83 -14.86 -10.61
C GLU A 13 -0.73 -14.00 -9.97
N PHE A 14 0.08 -14.61 -9.11
CA PHE A 14 1.02 -13.89 -8.26
C PHE A 14 2.08 -13.12 -9.06
N SER A 15 2.74 -13.75 -10.03
CA SER A 15 3.84 -13.14 -10.78
C SER A 15 3.37 -11.94 -11.60
N ALA A 16 2.21 -12.06 -12.26
CA ALA A 16 1.58 -10.96 -12.98
C ALA A 16 1.21 -9.81 -12.03
N TRP A 17 0.55 -10.11 -10.91
CA TRP A 17 0.22 -9.09 -9.92
C TRP A 17 1.47 -8.42 -9.34
N LEU A 18 2.54 -9.16 -9.08
CA LEU A 18 3.80 -8.63 -8.55
C LEU A 18 4.44 -7.65 -9.54
N ALA A 19 4.45 -7.98 -10.83
CA ALA A 19 4.94 -7.11 -11.88
C ALA A 19 4.13 -5.81 -11.98
N ASP A 20 2.80 -5.91 -11.94
CA ASP A 20 1.90 -4.75 -11.96
C ASP A 20 2.08 -3.87 -10.70
N MET A 21 2.22 -4.50 -9.54
CA MET A 21 2.45 -3.80 -8.27
C MET A 21 3.75 -3.00 -8.28
N ARG A 22 4.86 -3.59 -8.76
CA ARG A 22 6.13 -2.88 -8.91
C ARG A 22 6.03 -1.72 -9.89
N ALA A 23 5.32 -1.92 -11.01
CA ALA A 23 5.07 -0.86 -11.97
C ALA A 23 4.29 0.30 -11.33
N ALA A 24 3.25 0.00 -10.55
CA ALA A 24 2.44 0.99 -9.84
C ALA A 24 3.24 1.74 -8.76
N ILE A 25 4.06 1.05 -7.95
CA ILE A 25 4.92 1.68 -6.93
C ILE A 25 5.87 2.69 -7.59
N ARG A 26 6.57 2.27 -8.65
CA ARG A 26 7.55 3.13 -9.35
C ARG A 26 6.91 4.28 -10.10
N SER A 27 5.75 4.06 -10.69
CA SER A 27 5.07 5.03 -11.55
C SER A 27 3.98 5.83 -10.84
N GLY A 28 3.65 5.56 -9.57
CA GLY A 28 2.47 6.14 -8.92
C GLY A 28 1.14 5.79 -9.62
N GLY A 29 1.15 4.80 -10.51
CA GLY A 29 0.00 4.37 -11.30
C GLY A 29 -1.05 3.68 -10.44
N ALA A 30 -2.31 3.75 -10.88
CA ALA A 30 -3.41 3.09 -10.19
C ALA A 30 -3.25 1.57 -10.24
N MET A 31 -3.59 0.91 -9.14
CA MET A 31 -3.75 -0.53 -9.12
C MET A 31 -5.20 -0.88 -9.46
N ASP A 32 -5.42 -1.92 -10.26
CA ASP A 32 -6.76 -2.49 -10.46
C ASP A 32 -7.16 -3.27 -9.20
N VAL A 33 -7.57 -2.51 -8.19
CA VAL A 33 -8.07 -3.01 -6.91
C VAL A 33 -9.57 -2.81 -6.90
N PRO A 34 -10.37 -3.84 -6.58
CA PRO A 34 -11.81 -3.69 -6.44
C PRO A 34 -12.20 -2.95 -5.13
N CYS A 35 -11.37 -2.00 -4.66
CA CYS A 35 -11.61 -1.16 -3.50
C CYS A 35 -12.88 -0.29 -3.67
N GLY A 36 -13.29 0.03 -4.90
CA GLY A 36 -14.60 0.67 -5.16
C GLY A 36 -15.83 -0.13 -4.77
N THR A 37 -15.67 -1.42 -4.48
CA THR A 37 -16.71 -2.29 -3.88
C THR A 37 -16.36 -2.74 -2.45
N CYS A 38 -15.17 -2.35 -1.95
CA CYS A 38 -14.63 -2.77 -0.68
C CYS A 38 -14.22 -1.53 0.14
N THR A 39 -15.00 -1.23 1.18
CA THR A 39 -14.81 -0.04 2.02
C THR A 39 -13.83 -0.24 3.18
N ALA A 40 -13.07 -1.34 3.20
CA ALA A 40 -12.20 -1.71 4.33
C ALA A 40 -11.21 -0.62 4.74
N CYS A 41 -10.51 0.00 3.78
CA CYS A 41 -9.62 1.13 4.07
C CYS A 41 -10.39 2.41 4.42
N CYS A 42 -11.59 2.59 3.88
CA CYS A 42 -12.47 3.73 4.20
C CYS A 42 -13.04 3.64 5.62
N THR A 43 -13.12 2.46 6.23
CA THR A 43 -13.59 2.26 7.61
C THR A 43 -12.46 1.87 8.57
N GLY A 44 -11.21 1.98 8.12
CA GLY A 44 -10.02 1.49 8.83
C GLY A 44 -9.18 2.58 9.49
N SER A 45 -9.74 3.76 9.78
CA SER A 45 -9.03 4.90 10.39
C SER A 45 -7.74 5.28 9.66
N GLN A 46 -7.79 5.33 8.33
CA GLN A 46 -6.63 5.66 7.51
C GLN A 46 -6.46 7.18 7.37
N PHE A 47 -5.21 7.65 7.43
CA PHE A 47 -4.86 8.98 6.94
C PHE A 47 -4.59 8.90 5.44
N VAL A 48 -5.31 9.69 4.66
CA VAL A 48 -5.14 9.76 3.21
C VAL A 48 -4.27 10.96 2.88
N HIS A 49 -3.06 10.68 2.41
CA HIS A 49 -2.17 11.71 1.90
C HIS A 49 -2.63 12.20 0.51
N VAL A 50 -2.60 13.51 0.31
CA VAL A 50 -2.94 14.17 -0.95
C VAL A 50 -1.80 15.10 -1.34
N GLY A 51 -1.23 14.89 -2.52
CA GLY A 51 -0.18 15.74 -3.07
C GLY A 51 -0.71 17.11 -3.54
N PRO A 52 0.14 18.16 -3.54
CA PRO A 52 -0.24 19.50 -4.00
C PRO A 52 -0.66 19.57 -5.48
N ASP A 53 -0.23 18.58 -6.26
CA ASP A 53 -0.48 18.39 -7.68
C ASP A 53 -1.82 17.71 -7.98
N GLU A 54 -2.47 17.12 -6.98
CA GLU A 54 -3.72 16.39 -7.13
C GLU A 54 -4.94 17.32 -7.15
N THR A 55 -4.96 18.26 -8.11
CA THR A 55 -5.92 19.37 -8.15
C THR A 55 -7.37 18.95 -8.13
N ASP A 56 -7.72 17.85 -8.80
CA ASP A 56 -9.10 17.34 -8.84
C ASP A 56 -9.52 16.81 -7.46
N ALA A 57 -8.65 16.04 -6.80
CA ALA A 57 -8.90 15.55 -5.44
C ALA A 57 -9.01 16.70 -4.44
N LEU A 58 -8.13 17.70 -4.56
CA LEU A 58 -8.13 18.90 -3.71
C LEU A 58 -9.37 19.77 -3.92
N ALA A 59 -9.92 19.81 -5.13
CA ALA A 59 -11.14 20.56 -5.43
C ALA A 59 -12.40 19.90 -4.84
N ASP A 60 -12.40 18.57 -4.75
CA ASP A 60 -13.56 17.80 -4.30
C ASP A 60 -13.58 17.49 -2.79
N ILE A 61 -12.42 17.54 -2.11
CA ILE A 61 -12.34 17.38 -0.66
C ILE A 61 -12.61 18.73 0.01
N PRO A 62 -13.56 18.81 0.97
CA PRO A 62 -13.77 20.04 1.76
C PRO A 62 -12.48 20.49 2.45
N ALA A 63 -12.09 21.76 2.25
CA ALA A 63 -10.82 22.30 2.72
C ALA A 63 -10.67 22.23 4.25
N GLU A 64 -11.78 22.31 4.98
CA GLU A 64 -11.84 22.16 6.43
C GLU A 64 -11.45 20.75 6.94
N LEU A 65 -11.42 19.76 6.06
CA LEU A 65 -11.00 18.38 6.36
C LEU A 65 -9.54 18.11 5.99
N LEU A 66 -8.86 19.08 5.36
CA LEU A 66 -7.48 18.98 4.93
C LEU A 66 -6.54 19.68 5.91
N PHE A 67 -5.55 18.94 6.39
CA PHE A 67 -4.54 19.45 7.31
C PHE A 67 -3.14 19.32 6.70
N PRO A 68 -2.18 20.22 7.03
CA PRO A 68 -0.80 20.07 6.56
C PRO A 68 -0.22 18.70 6.94
N ALA A 69 0.41 18.04 5.97
CA ALA A 69 1.03 16.73 6.19
C ALA A 69 2.33 16.89 7.00
N PRO A 70 2.43 16.34 8.23
CA PRO A 70 3.62 16.51 9.06
C PRO A 70 4.89 15.95 8.40
N GLY A 71 5.95 16.75 8.36
CA GLY A 71 7.26 16.31 7.84
C GLY A 71 7.39 16.27 6.32
N LEU A 72 6.37 16.70 5.57
CA LEU A 72 6.43 16.84 4.11
C LEU A 72 6.52 18.32 3.69
N PRO A 73 6.97 18.61 2.45
CA PRO A 73 7.02 19.96 1.92
C PRO A 73 5.64 20.64 1.91
N ASP A 74 5.65 21.98 1.85
CA ASP A 74 4.44 22.78 1.76
C ASP A 74 3.52 22.35 0.60
N GLY A 75 2.22 22.40 0.85
CA GLY A 75 1.18 21.99 -0.11
C GLY A 75 0.79 20.51 -0.01
N HIS A 76 1.60 19.66 0.63
CA HIS A 76 1.18 18.32 1.00
C HIS A 76 0.18 18.37 2.16
N VAL A 77 -0.95 17.68 2.00
CA VAL A 77 -2.01 17.64 3.01
C VAL A 77 -2.43 16.21 3.31
N VAL A 78 -3.09 16.04 4.45
CA VAL A 78 -3.71 14.79 4.88
C VAL A 78 -5.20 15.01 5.12
N LEU A 79 -5.99 14.09 4.58
CA LEU A 79 -7.38 13.88 4.96
C LEU A 79 -7.41 12.82 6.07
N GLY A 80 -7.95 13.18 7.23
CA GLY A 80 -8.11 12.28 8.37
C GLY A 80 -9.35 11.40 8.27
N TYR A 81 -9.79 10.88 9.42
CA TYR A 81 -11.02 10.13 9.60
C TYR A 81 -11.92 10.82 10.63
N ASP A 82 -13.21 10.50 10.62
CA ASP A 82 -14.20 10.99 11.57
C ASP A 82 -14.11 10.30 12.93
N ASP A 83 -14.96 10.69 13.87
CA ASP A 83 -15.01 10.13 15.24
C ASP A 83 -15.31 8.61 15.27
N ARG A 84 -15.78 8.02 14.16
CA ARG A 84 -16.03 6.58 14.01
C ARG A 84 -14.87 5.85 13.34
N GLY A 85 -13.80 6.55 12.95
CA GLY A 85 -12.69 5.98 12.19
C GLY A 85 -12.98 5.84 10.70
N HIS A 86 -14.00 6.52 10.17
CA HIS A 86 -14.36 6.46 8.76
C HIS A 86 -13.77 7.64 7.97
N CYS A 87 -13.44 7.40 6.71
CA CYS A 87 -13.12 8.44 5.76
C CYS A 87 -14.34 9.37 5.61
N PRO A 88 -14.19 10.71 5.76
CA PRO A 88 -15.30 11.65 5.62
C PRO A 88 -15.95 11.63 4.22
N MET A 89 -15.22 11.15 3.22
CA MET A 89 -15.74 11.00 1.85
C MET A 89 -16.52 9.69 1.64
N LEU A 90 -16.67 8.86 2.68
CA LEU A 90 -17.51 7.66 2.65
C LEU A 90 -18.96 8.03 3.04
N VAL A 91 -19.78 8.34 2.04
CA VAL A 91 -21.19 8.70 2.20
C VAL A 91 -22.06 7.53 1.74
N ASP A 92 -22.99 7.09 2.59
CA ASP A 92 -23.90 5.97 2.33
C ASP A 92 -23.19 4.70 1.80
N GLY A 93 -22.01 4.42 2.36
CA GLY A 93 -21.20 3.24 2.02
C GLY A 93 -20.48 3.32 0.66
N ARG A 94 -20.41 4.52 0.05
CA ARG A 94 -19.71 4.76 -1.22
C ARG A 94 -18.79 5.97 -1.10
N CYS A 95 -17.71 5.98 -1.87
CA CYS A 95 -16.86 7.16 -1.94
C CYS A 95 -17.56 8.24 -2.78
N SER A 96 -17.81 9.41 -2.18
CA SER A 96 -18.44 10.55 -2.84
C SER A 96 -17.56 11.19 -3.92
N ILE A 97 -16.25 10.94 -3.88
CA ILE A 97 -15.25 11.47 -4.81
C ILE A 97 -14.55 10.36 -5.59
N TYR A 98 -15.24 9.24 -5.86
CA TYR A 98 -14.60 8.04 -6.36
C TYR A 98 -13.72 8.29 -7.60
N ASP A 99 -14.21 9.03 -8.59
CA ASP A 99 -13.47 9.30 -9.83
C ASP A 99 -12.27 10.25 -9.62
N HIS A 100 -12.32 11.08 -8.59
CA HIS A 100 -11.30 12.08 -8.24
C HIS A 100 -10.51 11.70 -6.98
N ARG A 101 -10.56 10.42 -6.59
CA ARG A 101 -9.95 9.94 -5.33
C ARG A 101 -8.43 10.18 -5.32
N PRO A 102 -7.83 10.55 -4.18
CA PRO A 102 -6.40 10.76 -4.06
C PRO A 102 -5.56 9.57 -4.55
N ARG A 103 -4.33 9.84 -4.98
CA ARG A 103 -3.36 8.88 -5.50
C ARG A 103 -3.16 7.74 -4.50
N THR A 104 -3.02 8.06 -3.22
CA THR A 104 -2.94 7.04 -2.15
C THR A 104 -4.14 6.08 -2.18
N CYS A 105 -5.37 6.56 -2.44
CA CYS A 105 -6.53 5.68 -2.57
C CYS A 105 -6.54 4.86 -3.88
N ARG A 106 -5.96 5.39 -4.97
CA ARG A 106 -5.87 4.71 -6.28
C ARG A 106 -4.80 3.64 -6.33
N THR A 107 -3.72 3.83 -5.59
CA THR A 107 -2.56 2.92 -5.58
C THR A 107 -2.60 1.92 -4.44
N TYR A 108 -3.38 2.18 -3.39
CA TYR A 108 -3.49 1.29 -2.25
C TYR A 108 -4.12 -0.06 -2.62
N ASP A 109 -3.38 -1.14 -2.35
CA ASP A 109 -3.81 -2.52 -2.55
C ASP A 109 -3.49 -3.36 -1.32
N CYS A 110 -4.49 -3.73 -0.52
CA CYS A 110 -4.29 -4.54 0.68
C CYS A 110 -3.75 -5.96 0.40
N ARG A 111 -3.72 -6.43 -0.86
CA ARG A 111 -3.08 -7.71 -1.24
C ARG A 111 -1.58 -7.72 -0.93
N VAL A 112 -0.92 -6.56 -0.83
CA VAL A 112 0.50 -6.48 -0.42
C VAL A 112 0.74 -7.09 0.95
N LEU A 113 -0.25 -7.02 1.86
CA LEU A 113 -0.15 -7.61 3.18
C LEU A 113 -0.14 -9.14 3.11
N VAL A 114 -0.92 -9.74 2.22
CA VAL A 114 -0.89 -11.20 2.00
C VAL A 114 0.41 -11.61 1.34
N ALA A 115 0.84 -10.89 0.30
CA ALA A 115 2.08 -11.18 -0.41
C ALA A 115 3.32 -11.12 0.49
N ALA A 116 3.30 -10.27 1.51
CA ALA A 116 4.39 -10.09 2.47
C ALA A 116 4.22 -10.90 3.78
N GLY A 117 3.11 -11.61 3.96
CA GLY A 117 2.85 -12.41 5.18
C GLY A 117 2.38 -11.61 6.40
N PHE A 118 1.86 -10.39 6.22
CA PHE A 118 1.38 -9.49 7.29
C PHE A 118 -0.15 -9.41 7.42
N ALA A 119 -0.93 -10.17 6.65
CA ALA A 119 -2.38 -9.97 6.59
C ALA A 119 -3.11 -10.12 7.94
N ASP A 120 -2.61 -10.98 8.83
CA ASP A 120 -3.16 -11.26 10.16
C ASP A 120 -2.39 -10.57 11.31
N ASP A 121 -1.49 -9.64 10.98
CA ASP A 121 -0.68 -8.95 11.99
C ASP A 121 -1.53 -7.97 12.82
N GLU A 122 -1.24 -7.87 14.12
CA GLU A 122 -1.97 -7.02 15.06
C GLU A 122 -1.82 -5.52 14.79
N ASP A 123 -0.72 -5.11 14.15
CA ASP A 123 -0.48 -3.72 13.74
C ASP A 123 -1.27 -3.35 12.46
N VAL A 124 -1.93 -4.32 11.79
CA VAL A 124 -2.84 -4.04 10.67
C VAL A 124 -4.24 -3.69 11.19
N PRO A 125 -4.85 -2.56 10.75
CA PRO A 125 -6.20 -2.21 11.13
C PRO A 125 -7.21 -3.34 10.85
N VAL A 126 -8.06 -3.65 11.82
CA VAL A 126 -8.94 -4.83 11.80
C VAL A 126 -9.78 -4.96 10.52
N GLU A 127 -10.33 -3.85 10.01
CA GLU A 127 -11.16 -3.88 8.80
C GLU A 127 -10.33 -4.19 7.54
N ILE A 128 -9.08 -3.74 7.52
CA ILE A 128 -8.11 -4.05 6.45
C ILE A 128 -7.67 -5.49 6.57
N SER A 129 -7.31 -5.96 7.77
CA SER A 129 -6.91 -7.35 8.02
C SER A 129 -8.02 -8.32 7.59
N ARG A 130 -9.26 -8.12 8.06
CA ARG A 130 -10.44 -8.93 7.67
C ARG A 130 -10.63 -9.05 6.16
N ARG A 131 -10.30 -7.99 5.41
CA ARG A 131 -10.35 -8.03 3.95
C ARG A 131 -9.13 -8.73 3.37
N ALA A 132 -7.93 -8.37 3.84
CA ALA A 132 -6.66 -8.84 3.34
C ALA A 132 -6.58 -10.37 3.42
N THR A 133 -6.96 -10.94 4.55
CA THR A 133 -6.86 -12.38 4.87
C THR A 133 -7.75 -13.27 4.02
N ARG A 134 -8.65 -12.68 3.23
CA ARG A 134 -9.49 -13.41 2.27
C ARG A 134 -8.83 -13.58 0.92
N TRP A 135 -7.82 -12.79 0.57
CA TRP A 135 -7.18 -12.87 -0.74
C TRP A 135 -6.36 -14.15 -0.89
N ARG A 136 -6.48 -14.80 -2.05
CA ARG A 136 -5.73 -16.00 -2.44
C ARG A 136 -5.09 -15.77 -3.80
N PHE A 137 -3.77 -15.83 -3.85
CA PHE A 137 -3.02 -15.81 -5.10
C PHE A 137 -3.01 -17.19 -5.76
N ASP A 138 -3.05 -17.21 -7.09
CA ASP A 138 -2.75 -18.38 -7.92
C ASP A 138 -1.22 -18.42 -8.18
N HIS A 139 -0.58 -19.56 -7.89
CA HIS A 139 0.85 -19.78 -8.14
C HIS A 139 1.03 -20.78 -9.28
N ARG A 140 1.21 -20.26 -10.50
CA ARG A 140 1.37 -21.09 -11.70
C ARG A 140 2.79 -21.62 -11.86
N GLY A 141 3.22 -22.45 -10.91
CA GLY A 141 4.51 -23.15 -10.92
C GLY A 141 5.40 -22.78 -9.75
N GLU A 142 6.66 -23.21 -9.84
CA GLU A 142 7.64 -22.99 -8.77
C GLU A 142 8.14 -21.55 -8.72
N SER A 143 8.32 -20.89 -9.88
CA SER A 143 8.78 -19.50 -9.97
C SER A 143 7.91 -18.55 -9.16
N ALA A 144 6.58 -18.62 -9.32
CA ALA A 144 5.65 -17.76 -8.59
C ALA A 144 5.72 -17.98 -7.06
N ARG A 145 5.96 -19.21 -6.60
CA ARG A 145 6.15 -19.52 -5.18
C ARG A 145 7.48 -18.98 -4.66
N MET A 146 8.54 -19.11 -5.45
CA MET A 146 9.85 -18.56 -5.12
C MET A 146 9.81 -17.03 -5.02
N GLU A 147 9.10 -16.37 -5.92
CA GLU A 147 8.88 -14.91 -5.90
C GLU A 147 8.13 -14.48 -4.64
N GLN A 148 7.02 -15.15 -4.29
CA GLN A 148 6.31 -14.82 -3.05
C GLN A 148 7.19 -15.06 -1.82
N ALA A 149 7.87 -16.20 -1.76
CA ALA A 149 8.78 -16.50 -0.66
C ALA A 149 9.92 -15.47 -0.55
N ALA A 150 10.37 -14.89 -1.67
CA ALA A 150 11.35 -13.81 -1.67
C ALA A 150 10.76 -12.49 -1.11
N VAL A 151 9.49 -12.18 -1.43
CA VAL A 151 8.78 -11.04 -0.83
C VAL A 151 8.62 -11.21 0.68
N GLU A 152 8.22 -12.40 1.14
CA GLU A 152 8.09 -12.70 2.58
C GLU A 152 9.44 -12.61 3.31
N ARG A 153 10.52 -13.13 2.71
CA ARG A 153 11.88 -12.99 3.25
C ARG A 153 12.32 -11.53 3.34
N ALA A 154 12.07 -10.75 2.29
CA ALA A 154 12.37 -9.32 2.28
C ALA A 154 11.58 -8.57 3.35
N ALA A 155 10.29 -8.91 3.52
CA ALA A 155 9.42 -8.29 4.51
C ALA A 155 9.89 -8.59 5.95
N THR A 156 10.22 -9.85 6.23
CA THR A 156 10.79 -10.28 7.52
C THR A 156 12.11 -9.55 7.79
N PHE A 157 13.00 -9.51 6.79
CA PHE A 157 14.28 -8.81 6.93
C PHE A 157 14.10 -7.33 7.28
N LEU A 158 13.20 -6.63 6.59
CA LEU A 158 12.97 -5.20 6.86
C LEU A 158 12.31 -4.94 8.22
N ALA A 159 11.50 -5.89 8.72
CA ALA A 159 10.93 -5.82 10.07
C ALA A 159 12.01 -5.99 11.15
N ASP A 160 12.91 -6.95 10.95
CA ASP A 160 13.99 -7.29 11.90
C ASP A 160 15.16 -6.29 11.85
N HIS A 161 15.35 -5.63 10.70
CA HIS A 161 16.45 -4.68 10.45
C HIS A 161 15.92 -3.28 10.10
N PRO A 162 15.31 -2.55 11.04
CA PRO A 162 14.83 -1.18 10.80
C PRO A 162 15.97 -0.24 10.37
N GLU A 163 17.23 -0.53 10.71
CA GLU A 163 18.39 0.18 10.21
C GLU A 163 18.60 0.02 8.70
N ALA A 164 18.07 -1.02 8.05
CA ALA A 164 18.12 -1.14 6.60
C ALA A 164 17.23 -0.10 5.90
N LEU A 165 16.23 0.44 6.61
CA LEU A 165 15.37 1.48 6.09
C LEU A 165 16.13 2.81 6.02
N PRO A 166 15.94 3.57 4.93
CA PRO A 166 16.53 4.89 4.83
C PRO A 166 15.90 5.83 5.87
N PRO A 167 16.66 6.76 6.49
CA PRO A 167 16.18 7.58 7.61
C PRO A 167 14.88 8.34 7.32
N GLU A 168 14.70 8.79 6.07
CA GLU A 168 13.50 9.46 5.57
C GLU A 168 12.23 8.60 5.56
N ALA A 169 12.35 7.27 5.70
CA ALA A 169 11.19 6.36 5.75
C ALA A 169 10.50 6.36 7.12
N GLY A 170 11.16 6.86 8.18
CA GLY A 170 10.63 6.81 9.55
C GLY A 170 10.33 5.37 9.99
N ARG A 171 9.35 5.20 10.89
CA ARG A 171 8.75 3.87 11.17
C ARG A 171 7.59 3.66 10.20
N PRO A 172 7.75 2.87 9.13
CA PRO A 172 6.68 2.67 8.15
C PRO A 172 5.54 1.86 8.77
N SER A 173 4.32 2.07 8.26
CA SER A 173 3.23 1.10 8.48
C SER A 173 3.56 -0.24 7.81
N LEU A 174 2.93 -1.33 8.24
CA LEU A 174 3.14 -2.64 7.61
C LEU A 174 2.79 -2.68 6.13
N THR A 175 1.78 -1.93 5.68
CA THR A 175 1.50 -1.78 4.24
C THR A 175 2.68 -1.16 3.50
N ARG A 176 3.27 -0.09 4.06
CA ARG A 176 4.44 0.56 3.45
C ARG A 176 5.67 -0.35 3.50
N LEU A 177 5.87 -1.08 4.60
CA LEU A 177 6.94 -2.06 4.73
C LEU A 177 6.80 -3.18 3.68
N ALA A 178 5.60 -3.71 3.48
CA ALA A 178 5.30 -4.70 2.45
C ALA A 178 5.59 -4.17 1.03
N ALA A 179 5.20 -2.92 0.73
CA ALA A 179 5.52 -2.31 -0.56
C ALA A 179 7.03 -2.16 -0.78
N LEU A 180 7.79 -1.78 0.25
CA LEU A 180 9.25 -1.72 0.18
C LEU A 180 9.87 -3.12 -0.01
N ALA A 181 9.33 -4.14 0.67
CA ALA A 181 9.75 -5.52 0.52
C ALA A 181 9.56 -6.02 -0.92
N ILE A 182 8.41 -5.71 -1.55
CA ILE A 182 8.13 -6.04 -2.96
C ILE A 182 9.18 -5.44 -3.90
N GLU A 183 9.61 -4.20 -3.68
CA GLU A 183 10.61 -3.54 -4.52
C GLU A 183 12.01 -4.19 -4.43
N VAL A 184 12.36 -4.76 -3.29
CA VAL A 184 13.69 -5.37 -3.07
C VAL A 184 13.70 -6.89 -3.06
N ALA A 185 12.54 -7.53 -3.26
CA ALA A 185 12.40 -8.98 -3.17
C ALA A 185 13.35 -9.76 -4.10
N ASP A 186 13.75 -9.19 -5.24
CA ASP A 186 14.69 -9.84 -6.17
C ASP A 186 16.05 -10.14 -5.51
N LEU A 187 16.46 -9.34 -4.51
CA LEU A 187 17.69 -9.59 -3.74
C LEU A 187 17.61 -10.85 -2.88
N PHE A 188 16.40 -11.34 -2.60
CA PHE A 188 16.14 -12.42 -1.67
C PHE A 188 15.83 -13.75 -2.36
N VAL A 189 15.77 -13.82 -3.70
CA VAL A 189 15.41 -15.05 -4.45
C VAL A 189 16.40 -16.18 -4.14
N ASP A 190 17.70 -15.91 -4.26
CA ASP A 190 18.78 -16.92 -4.11
C ASP A 190 19.87 -16.51 -3.10
N ALA A 191 19.67 -15.42 -2.36
CA ALA A 191 20.66 -14.87 -1.45
C ALA A 191 20.05 -14.35 -0.14
N GLN A 192 20.90 -14.24 0.87
CA GLN A 192 20.64 -13.43 2.05
C GLN A 192 21.48 -12.16 1.94
N PRO A 193 20.91 -11.05 1.45
CA PRO A 193 21.65 -9.80 1.35
C PRO A 193 21.95 -9.24 2.75
N ASP A 194 23.02 -8.45 2.85
CA ASP A 194 23.30 -7.71 4.07
C ASP A 194 22.51 -6.39 4.15
N VAL A 195 22.50 -5.78 5.33
CA VAL A 195 21.82 -4.50 5.60
C VAL A 195 22.27 -3.39 4.64
N VAL A 196 23.56 -3.37 4.27
CA VAL A 196 24.13 -2.33 3.41
C VAL A 196 23.58 -2.44 1.99
N GLY A 197 23.55 -3.66 1.44
CA GLY A 197 23.00 -3.94 0.12
C GLY A 197 21.52 -3.62 0.02
N VAL A 198 20.73 -4.02 1.02
CA VAL A 198 19.29 -3.71 1.07
C VAL A 198 19.04 -2.21 1.18
N ARG A 199 19.76 -1.51 2.07
CA ARG A 199 19.63 -0.04 2.22
C ARG A 199 19.95 0.68 0.91
N ALA A 200 21.03 0.29 0.22
CA ALA A 200 21.40 0.89 -1.05
C ALA A 200 20.31 0.71 -2.12
N ALA A 201 19.73 -0.48 -2.21
CA ALA A 201 18.63 -0.77 -3.13
C ALA A 201 17.37 0.06 -2.81
N LEU A 202 16.99 0.16 -1.54
CA LEU A 202 15.85 0.98 -1.11
C LEU A 202 16.06 2.48 -1.41
N SER A 203 17.25 3.02 -1.10
CA SER A 203 17.56 4.42 -1.42
C SER A 203 17.48 4.68 -2.93
N ALA A 204 17.98 3.76 -3.77
CA ALA A 204 17.88 3.87 -5.22
C ALA A 204 16.43 3.82 -5.71
N ALA A 205 15.60 2.92 -5.15
CA ALA A 205 14.19 2.82 -5.50
C ALA A 205 13.40 4.08 -5.11
N LEU A 206 13.62 4.63 -3.91
CA LEU A 206 12.98 5.86 -3.46
C LEU A 206 13.41 7.09 -4.27
N ALA A 207 14.69 7.17 -4.65
CA ALA A 207 15.16 8.22 -5.54
C ALA A 207 14.44 8.16 -6.91
N GLN A 208 14.32 6.96 -7.50
CA GLN A 208 13.59 6.76 -8.75
C GLN A 208 12.11 7.14 -8.64
N MET A 209 11.44 6.77 -7.54
CA MET A 209 10.05 7.15 -7.29
C MET A 209 9.90 8.68 -7.22
N ARG A 210 10.75 9.37 -6.44
CA ARG A 210 10.77 10.84 -6.36
C ARG A 210 11.05 11.49 -7.71
N ASP A 211 11.82 10.80 -8.55
CA ASP A 211 12.21 11.31 -9.85
C ASP A 211 11.17 11.08 -10.96
N SER A 212 10.23 10.16 -10.75
CA SER A 212 9.15 9.89 -11.68
C SER A 212 8.22 11.09 -11.79
N SER A 213 7.85 11.47 -13.02
CA SER A 213 6.94 12.61 -13.23
C SER A 213 5.57 12.40 -12.60
N ALA A 214 5.23 11.16 -12.24
CA ALA A 214 3.97 10.85 -11.57
C ALA A 214 3.96 11.15 -10.07
N TRP A 215 5.12 11.42 -9.46
CA TRP A 215 5.26 11.90 -8.08
C TRP A 215 5.71 13.37 -8.02
N ARG A 216 6.01 13.99 -9.17
CA ARG A 216 6.39 15.41 -9.28
C ARG A 216 5.25 16.33 -9.75
N ARG A 217 4.20 15.79 -10.37
CA ARG A 217 3.01 16.50 -10.84
C ARG A 217 1.79 15.60 -10.81
#